data_AF-G8GIC7-F1
#
_entry.id   AF-G8GIC7-F1
#
_cell.length_a   1.000
_cell.length_b   1.000
_cell.length_c   1.000
_cell.angle_alpha   90.00
_cell.angle_beta   90.00
_cell.angle_gamma   90.00
#
_symmetry.space_group_name_H-M   'P 1'
#
loop_
_entity.id
_entity.type
_entity.pdbx_description
1 polymer ?
#
loop_
_entity_poly.entity_id
_entity_poly.type
_entity_poly.pdbx_seq_one_letter_code
_entity_poly.pdbx_strand_id
1 'polypeptide(L)' 'NVFKEIDENKDMQLSREEVSEYLKKQMVAADGGQESEDIKNMIAEHDKLVEEIFQHEDKDKNGYISHDEFSGPKHDE' A
#
# COMPACT_ATOMS: atom_id res chain seq x y z
N ASN A 1 -0.38 6.45 -12.52
CA ASN A 1 -0.01 5.04 -12.21
C ASN A 1 0.30 4.91 -10.75
N VAL A 2 -0.71 4.57 -9.93
CA VAL A 2 -0.54 4.41 -8.48
C VAL A 2 0.61 3.46 -8.13
N PHE A 3 0.80 2.40 -8.91
CA PHE A 3 1.91 1.46 -8.74
C PHE A 3 3.27 2.18 -8.69
N LYS A 4 3.53 3.10 -9.62
CA LYS A 4 4.78 3.87 -9.70
C LYS A 4 4.91 4.94 -8.62
N GLU A 5 3.81 5.29 -7.97
CA GLU A 5 3.83 6.22 -6.83
C GLU A 5 4.15 5.51 -5.52
N ILE A 6 3.85 4.21 -5.45
CA ILE A 6 4.17 3.33 -4.31
C ILE A 6 5.59 2.77 -4.45
N ASP A 7 5.97 2.35 -5.66
CA ASP A 7 7.29 1.80 -6.03
C ASP A 7 8.37 2.90 -5.97
N GLU A 8 8.92 3.13 -4.77
CA GLU A 8 9.93 4.17 -4.52
C GLU A 8 11.31 3.72 -4.99
N ASN A 9 11.61 2.43 -4.80
CA ASN A 9 12.91 1.84 -5.17
C ASN A 9 12.99 1.51 -6.68
N LYS A 10 11.87 1.55 -7.41
CA LYS A 10 11.75 1.28 -8.85
C LYS A 10 12.18 -0.14 -9.23
N ASP A 11 11.98 -1.10 -8.34
CA ASP A 11 12.27 -2.51 -8.60
C ASP A 11 11.11 -3.23 -9.32
N MET A 12 10.03 -2.50 -9.64
CA MET A 12 8.81 -3.02 -10.24
C MET A 12 8.05 -4.02 -9.36
N GLN A 13 8.28 -3.94 -8.05
CA GLN A 13 7.62 -4.74 -7.03
C GLN A 13 7.19 -3.81 -5.89
N LEU A 14 6.12 -4.17 -5.18
CA LEU A 14 5.67 -3.42 -4.02
C LEU A 14 5.96 -4.23 -2.77
N SER A 15 6.87 -3.72 -1.95
CA SER A 15 7.16 -4.30 -0.64
C SER A 15 6.09 -3.90 0.39
N ARG A 16 6.00 -4.68 1.48
CA ARG A 16 5.08 -4.39 2.59
C ARG A 16 5.28 -2.97 3.14
N GLU A 17 6.52 -2.51 3.17
CA GLU A 17 6.89 -1.17 3.64
C GLU A 17 6.40 -0.07 2.69
N GLU A 18 6.55 -0.24 1.39
CA GLU A 18 6.11 0.74 0.38
C GLU A 18 4.59 0.87 0.33
N VAL A 19 3.88 -0.26 0.31
CA VAL A 19 2.41 -0.26 0.39
C VAL A 19 1.95 0.39 1.70
N SER A 20 2.68 0.11 2.78
CA SER A 20 2.38 0.62 4.11
C SER A 20 2.51 2.15 4.18
N GLU A 21 3.62 2.70 3.69
CA GLU A 21 3.85 4.13 3.63
C GLU A 21 2.82 4.84 2.72
N TYR A 22 2.47 4.24 1.58
CA TYR A 22 1.50 4.83 0.66
C TYR A 22 0.11 4.97 1.27
N LEU A 23 -0.40 3.90 1.87
CA LEU A 23 -1.72 3.88 2.49
C LEU A 23 -1.77 4.81 3.70
N LYS A 24 -0.71 4.83 4.53
CA LYS A 24 -0.56 5.82 5.60
C LYS A 24 -0.62 7.25 5.07
N LYS A 25 0.10 7.54 3.99
CA LYS A 25 0.12 8.86 3.34
C LYS A 25 -1.25 9.25 2.78
N GLN A 26 -1.99 8.31 2.20
CA GLN A 26 -3.37 8.52 1.76
C GLN A 26 -4.31 8.82 2.93
N MET A 27 -4.19 8.12 4.05
CA MET A 27 -4.99 8.38 5.25
C MET A 27 -4.69 9.76 5.84
N VAL A 28 -3.41 10.11 5.98
CA VAL A 28 -2.97 11.44 6.44
C VAL A 28 -3.49 12.53 5.50
N ALA A 29 -3.44 12.30 4.19
CA ALA A 29 -3.96 13.24 3.19
C ALA A 29 -5.49 13.38 3.26
N ALA A 30 -6.21 12.28 3.54
CA ALA A 30 -7.67 12.28 3.66
C ALA A 30 -8.16 12.97 4.95
N ASP A 31 -7.43 12.83 6.06
CA ASP A 31 -7.79 13.41 7.36
C ASP A 31 -7.25 14.84 7.56
N GLY A 32 -6.61 15.43 6.55
CA GLY A 32 -6.13 16.82 6.60
C GLY A 32 -4.81 17.01 7.36
N GLY A 33 -4.02 15.96 7.55
CA GLY A 33 -2.63 16.05 8.00
C GLY A 33 -2.40 15.96 9.52
N GLN A 34 -3.39 15.55 10.31
CA GLN A 34 -3.22 15.41 11.76
C GLN A 34 -2.84 13.97 12.17
N GLU A 35 -1.63 13.78 12.70
CA GLU A 35 -1.25 12.58 13.44
C GLU A 35 -1.98 12.50 14.79
N SER A 36 -3.25 12.10 14.74
CA SER A 36 -4.09 11.87 15.93
C SER A 36 -3.97 10.44 16.43
N GLU A 37 -4.48 10.15 17.63
CA GLU A 37 -4.63 8.78 18.14
C GLU A 37 -5.43 7.89 17.19
N ASP A 38 -6.32 8.49 16.39
CA ASP A 38 -7.02 7.85 15.28
C ASP A 38 -6.06 7.28 14.21
N ILE A 39 -4.97 7.98 13.88
CA ILE A 39 -3.94 7.46 12.97
C ILE A 39 -3.22 6.25 13.59
N LYS A 40 -2.99 6.22 14.90
CA LYS A 40 -2.39 5.05 15.56
C LYS A 40 -3.30 3.82 15.50
N ASN A 41 -4.61 4.00 15.70
CA ASN A 41 -5.59 2.92 15.54
C ASN A 41 -5.70 2.50 14.07
N MET A 42 -5.66 3.46 13.14
CA MET A 42 -5.65 3.18 11.71
C MET A 42 -4.37 2.47 11.25
N ILE A 43 -3.20 2.72 11.85
CA ILE A 43 -1.96 1.98 11.55
C ILE A 43 -2.13 0.49 11.88
N ALA A 44 -2.83 0.15 12.97
CA ALA A 44 -3.11 -1.26 13.30
C ALA A 44 -4.10 -1.92 12.32
N GLU A 45 -5.16 -1.21 11.93
CA GLU A 45 -6.08 -1.65 10.87
C GLU A 45 -5.37 -1.76 9.53
N HIS A 46 -4.42 -0.88 9.29
CA HIS A 46 -3.64 -0.81 8.08
C HIS A 46 -2.66 -1.97 7.95
N ASP A 47 -2.01 -2.41 9.02
CA ASP A 47 -1.17 -3.60 9.00
C ASP A 47 -1.98 -4.82 8.54
N LYS A 48 -3.20 -4.95 9.04
CA LYS A 48 -4.15 -6.00 8.62
C LYS A 48 -4.61 -5.84 7.17
N LEU A 49 -4.88 -4.62 6.71
CA LEU A 49 -5.23 -4.36 5.30
C LEU A 49 -4.07 -4.74 4.37
N VAL A 50 -2.84 -4.37 4.73
CA VAL A 50 -1.65 -4.76 3.99
C VAL A 50 -1.55 -6.28 3.95
N GLU A 51 -1.74 -6.99 5.06
CA GLU A 51 -1.77 -8.45 5.05
C GLU A 51 -2.83 -9.02 4.11
N GLU A 52 -4.07 -8.53 4.16
CA GLU A 52 -5.15 -8.99 3.29
C GLU A 52 -4.85 -8.73 1.80
N ILE A 53 -4.29 -7.56 1.47
CA ILE A 53 -3.84 -7.21 0.12
C ILE A 53 -2.80 -8.22 -0.32
N PHE A 54 -1.73 -8.43 0.45
CA PHE A 54 -0.71 -9.40 0.10
C PHE A 54 -1.29 -10.82 -0.05
N GLN A 55 -2.21 -11.25 0.83
CA GLN A 55 -2.81 -12.58 0.69
C GLN A 55 -3.59 -12.79 -0.62
N HIS A 56 -4.15 -11.74 -1.19
CA HIS A 56 -4.91 -11.80 -2.45
C HIS A 56 -4.03 -11.52 -3.68
N GLU A 57 -3.09 -10.59 -3.55
CA GLU A 57 -2.30 -10.04 -4.65
C GLU A 57 -0.98 -10.78 -4.85
N ASP A 58 -0.27 -11.13 -3.77
CA ASP A 58 1.00 -11.89 -3.80
C ASP A 58 0.70 -13.36 -4.13
N LYS A 59 0.62 -13.68 -5.43
CA LYS A 59 0.21 -15.00 -5.91
C LYS A 59 1.33 -16.01 -5.72
N ASP A 60 2.57 -15.58 -5.87
CA ASP A 60 3.75 -16.42 -5.67
C ASP A 60 4.22 -16.47 -4.20
N LYS A 61 3.62 -15.66 -3.32
CA LYS A 61 3.86 -15.62 -1.87
C LYS A 61 5.31 -15.28 -1.54
N ASN A 62 5.93 -14.43 -2.36
CA ASN A 62 7.31 -14.03 -2.21
C ASN A 62 7.48 -12.84 -1.23
N GLY A 63 6.37 -12.26 -0.75
CA GLY A 63 6.36 -11.09 0.12
C GLY A 63 6.43 -9.75 -0.61
N TYR A 64 6.18 -9.74 -1.92
CA TYR A 64 6.19 -8.58 -2.81
C TYR A 64 5.06 -8.69 -3.83
N ILE A 65 4.44 -7.56 -4.18
CA ILE A 65 3.39 -7.53 -5.22
C ILE A 65 3.99 -6.96 -6.50
N SER A 66 4.14 -7.79 -7.51
CA SER A 66 4.68 -7.36 -8.81
C SER A 66 3.65 -6.50 -9.59
N HIS A 67 4.10 -5.73 -10.57
CA HIS A 67 3.19 -4.93 -11.43
C HIS A 67 2.08 -5.75 -12.11
N ASP A 68 2.37 -7.01 -12.44
CA ASP A 68 1.39 -7.96 -13.01
C ASP A 68 0.37 -8.46 -11.98
N GLU A 69 0.81 -8.59 -10.73
CA GLU A 69 0.02 -9.10 -9.60
C GLU A 69 -0.85 -8.01 -8.98
N PHE A 70 -0.38 -6.78 -9.00
CA PHE A 70 -1.10 -5.62 -8.53
C PHE A 70 -2.40 -5.45 -9.33
N SER A 71 -3.53 -5.55 -8.64
CA SER A 71 -4.91 -5.37 -9.11
C SER A 71 -5.54 -4.07 -8.59
N GLY A 72 -4.81 -3.32 -7.76
CA GLY A 72 -5.19 -1.97 -7.33
C GLY A 72 -5.39 -1.00 -8.52
N PRO A 73 -5.93 0.21 -8.29
CA PRO A 73 -6.40 1.10 -9.34
C PRO A 73 -5.28 1.49 -10.32
N LYS A 74 -5.17 0.70 -11.41
CA LYS A 74 -4.41 1.02 -12.61
C LYS A 74 -5.21 2.11 -13.28
N HIS A 75 -4.96 3.36 -12.92
CA HIS A 75 -5.51 4.50 -13.64
C HIS A 75 -4.98 4.42 -15.07
N ASP A 76 -5.77 3.80 -15.94
CA ASP A 76 -5.58 3.74 -17.39
C ASP A 76 -6.35 4.95 -17.94
N GLU A 77 -5.68 6.10 -17.96
CA GLU A 77 -6.09 7.28 -18.72
C GLU A 77 -4.96 7.67 -19.67
#